data_AF-X1GDT9-F1
#
_entry.id   AF-X1GDT9-F1
#
_cell.length_a   1.000
_cell.length_b   1.000
_cell.length_c   1.000
_cell.angle_alpha   90.00
_cell.angle_beta   90.00
_cell.angle_gamma   90.00
#
_symmetry.space_group_name_H-M   'P 1'
#
loop_
_entity.id
_entity.type
_entity.pdbx_description
1 polymer ?
#
loop_
_entity_poly.entity_id
_entity_poly.type
_entity_poly.pdbx_seq_one_letter_code
_entity_poly.pdbx_strand_id
1 'polypeptide(L)' 'MQSNCKFVFITGGVMSGIGKGIVTASLGKLFQFRGFKISGVKIDPY' A
#
# COMPACT_ATOMS: atom_id res chain seq x y z
N MET A 1 -24.32 7.84 3.08
CA MET A 1 -23.65 6.54 2.88
C MET A 1 -22.21 6.66 3.37
N GLN A 2 -21.89 6.05 4.51
CA GLN A 2 -20.56 6.12 5.07
C GLN A 2 -19.68 5.11 4.35
N SER A 3 -18.99 5.55 3.28
CA SER A 3 -17.98 4.73 2.60
C SER A 3 -16.82 4.52 3.56
N ASN A 4 -16.82 3.38 4.25
CA ASN A 4 -15.85 3.05 5.29
C ASN A 4 -14.50 2.76 4.62
N CYS A 5 -13.65 3.79 4.52
CA CYS A 5 -12.33 3.69 3.91
C CYS A 5 -11.45 2.71 4.71
N LYS A 6 -10.89 1.71 4.04
CA LYS A 6 -10.00 0.72 4.65
C LYS A 6 -8.56 1.13 4.45
N PHE A 7 -7.76 0.99 5.51
CA PHE A 7 -6.33 1.29 5.49
C PHE A 7 -5.53 -0.01 5.57
N VAL A 8 -4.49 -0.11 4.73
CA VAL A 8 -3.53 -1.23 4.72
C VAL A 8 -2.15 -0.66 4.99
N PHE A 9 -1.56 -1.04 6.12
CA PHE A 9 -0.22 -0.61 6.51
C PHE A 9 0.80 -1.66 6.07
N ILE A 10 1.79 -1.23 5.30
CA ILE A 10 2.88 -2.09 4.85
C ILE A 10 4.13 -1.69 5.63
N THR A 11 4.50 -2.54 6.58
CA THR A 11 5.75 -2.46 7.32
C THR A 11 6.76 -3.44 6.73
N GLY A 12 8.03 -3.35 7.11
CA GLY A 12 8.94 -4.46 6.83
C GLY A 12 10.15 -4.43 7.73
N GLY A 13 10.39 -5.56 8.37
CA GLY A 13 11.52 -5.81 9.28
C GLY A 13 12.70 -6.50 8.60
N VAL A 14 13.71 -6.80 9.41
CA VAL A 14 14.98 -7.46 9.06
C VAL A 14 15.95 -6.56 8.28
N MET A 15 15.63 -6.15 7.05
CA MET A 15 16.56 -5.38 6.22
C MET A 15 15.83 -4.27 5.43
N SER A 16 16.51 -3.14 5.21
CA SER A 16 16.05 -2.09 4.30
C SER A 16 16.36 -2.48 2.85
N GLY A 17 15.56 -2.01 1.88
CA GLY A 17 15.82 -2.23 0.45
C GLY A 17 15.23 -3.50 -0.20
N ILE A 18 14.53 -4.36 0.52
CA ILE A 18 13.97 -5.64 0.00
C ILE A 18 12.75 -5.47 -0.94
N GLY A 19 12.47 -4.25 -1.41
CA GLY A 19 11.38 -4.02 -2.35
C GLY A 19 9.99 -3.79 -1.73
N LYS A 20 9.91 -3.31 -0.48
CA LYS A 20 8.64 -2.88 0.15
C LYS A 20 7.78 -2.00 -0.78
N GLY A 21 8.40 -1.04 -1.47
CA GLY A 21 7.70 -0.17 -2.41
C GLY A 21 7.14 -0.89 -3.65
N ILE A 22 7.87 -1.89 -4.17
CA ILE A 22 7.42 -2.71 -5.30
C ILE A 22 6.22 -3.55 -4.88
N VAL A 23 6.28 -4.15 -3.69
CA VAL A 23 5.18 -4.92 -3.12
C VAL A 23 3.94 -4.03 -2.93
N THR A 24 4.10 -2.83 -2.37
CA THR A 24 3.01 -1.84 -2.23
C THR A 24 2.39 -1.48 -3.57
N ALA A 25 3.20 -1.24 -4.61
CA ALA A 25 2.73 -0.87 -5.93
C ALA A 25 1.94 -2.01 -6.61
N SER A 26 2.43 -3.25 -6.50
CA SER A 26 1.77 -4.44 -7.05
C SER A 26 0.42 -4.70 -6.36
N LEU A 27 0.34 -4.56 -5.03
CA LEU A 27 -0.92 -4.63 -4.27
C LEU A 27 -1.91 -3.55 -4.71
N GLY A 28 -1.44 -2.31 -4.88
CA GLY A 28 -2.26 -1.21 -5.39
C GLY A 28 -2.85 -1.52 -6.77
N LYS A 29 -2.05 -2.09 -7.68
CA LYS A 29 -2.49 -2.49 -9.03
C LYS A 29 -3.57 -3.58 -8.98
N LEU A 30 -3.40 -4.58 -8.10
CA LEU A 30 -4.39 -5.63 -7.86
C LEU A 30 -5.73 -5.06 -7.36
N PHE A 31 -5.69 -4.12 -6.43
CA PHE A 31 -6.92 -3.48 -5.94
C PHE A 31 -7.60 -2.61 -7.00
N GLN A 32 -6.83 -1.88 -7.81
CA GLN A 32 -7.37 -1.16 -8.97
C GLN A 32 -8.06 -2.12 -9.95
N PHE A 33 -7.44 -3.27 -10.24
CA PHE A 33 -8.01 -4.29 -11.13
C PHE A 33 -9.32 -4.87 -10.59
N ARG A 34 -9.49 -4.92 -9.27
CA ARG A 34 -10.73 -5.34 -8.60
C ARG A 34 -11.80 -4.23 -8.52
N GLY A 35 -11.53 -3.05 -9.09
CA GLY A 35 -12.47 -1.92 -9.10
C GLY A 35 -12.46 -1.07 -7.83
N PHE A 36 -11.49 -1.26 -6.94
CA PHE A 36 -11.37 -0.42 -5.74
C PHE A 36 -10.71 0.92 -6.05
N LYS A 37 -11.26 1.99 -5.50
CA LYS A 37 -10.60 3.30 -5.46
C LYS A 37 -9.52 3.27 -4.37
N ILE A 38 -8.25 3.25 -4.78
CA ILE A 38 -7.11 3.17 -3.86
C ILE A 38 -6.20 4.39 -3.98
N SER A 39 -5.54 4.72 -2.87
CA SER A 39 -4.50 5.75 -2.79
C SER A 39 -3.32 5.18 -1.98
N GLY A 40 -2.10 5.50 -2.40
CA GLY A 40 -0.87 5.10 -1.72
C GLY A 40 -0.28 6.27 -0.95
N VAL A 41 0.19 6.02 0.27
CA VAL A 41 0.92 6.99 1.08
C VAL A 41 2.27 6.37 1.43
N LYS A 42 3.36 7.09 1.16
CA LYS A 42 4.70 6.71 1.59
C LYS A 42 5.06 7.50 2.83
N ILE A 43 5.45 6.79 3.88
CA ILE A 43 5.91 7.37 5.15
C ILE A 43 7.41 7.16 5.17
N ASP A 44 8.16 8.22 4.90
CA ASP A 44 9.62 8.22 5.01
C ASP A 44 9.97 8.73 6.42
N PRO A 45 10.76 7.98 7.21
CA PRO A 45 11.15 8.36 8.58
C PRO A 45 12.30 9.38 8.62
N TYR A 46 12.83 9.77 7.45
CA TYR A 46 13.87 10.77 7.27
C TYR A 46 13.27 12.09 6.82
#